data_AF-A0A3L7VSF5-F1
#
_entry.id   AF-A0A3L7VSF5-F1
#
_cell.length_a   1.000
_cell.length_b   1.000
_cell.length_c   1.000
_cell.angle_alpha   90.00
_cell.angle_beta   90.00
_cell.angle_gamma   90.00
#
_symmetry.space_group_name_H-M   'P 1'
#
loop_
_entity.id
_entity.type
_entity.pdbx_description
1 polymer ?
#
loop_
_entity_poly.entity_id
_entity_poly.type
_entity_poly.pdbx_seq_one_letter_code
_entity_poly.pdbx_strand_id
1 'polypeptide(L)'
;MSKVYFTDWIVRQSLDAVAVVATLVTPAPMLSWFYLFSLRSFSMSLGFFTGLVCVVLMSFTAQAKDWTQWRGPNHTNVAEAGQGVPAEWSETKNVIWKVDVPGRGHASPVITG
;
A
#
# COMPACT_ATOMS: atom_id res chain seq x y z
N MET A 1 -23.22 46.94 58.63
CA MET A 1 -22.70 46.50 57.31
C MET A 1 -23.07 45.03 57.12
N SER A 2 -24.13 44.70 56.36
CA SER A 2 -24.58 43.29 56.21
C SER A 2 -25.59 43.07 55.07
N LYS A 3 -25.30 43.53 53.85
CA LYS A 3 -26.21 43.33 52.70
C LYS A 3 -25.45 42.88 51.44
N VAL A 4 -25.02 41.61 51.37
CA VAL A 4 -24.54 41.02 50.10
C VAL A 4 -24.90 39.53 49.88
N TYR A 5 -25.33 38.76 50.88
CA TYR A 5 -25.43 37.29 50.71
C TYR A 5 -26.75 36.72 50.12
N PHE A 6 -27.83 37.51 50.05
CA PHE A 6 -29.15 36.95 49.72
C PHE A 6 -29.42 36.80 48.21
N THR A 7 -28.81 37.62 47.36
CA THR A 7 -29.09 37.65 45.91
C THR A 7 -28.26 36.64 45.10
N ASP A 8 -27.07 36.27 45.56
CA ASP A 8 -26.18 35.34 44.85
C ASP A 8 -26.71 33.89 44.84
N TRP A 9 -27.43 33.50 45.89
CA TRP A 9 -27.96 32.14 46.01
C TRP A 9 -29.10 31.87 45.02
N ILE A 10 -29.99 32.85 44.81
CA ILE A 10 -31.14 32.73 43.90
C ILE A 10 -30.69 32.67 42.44
N VAL A 11 -29.67 33.44 42.06
CA VAL A 11 -29.15 33.45 40.67
C VAL A 11 -28.41 32.15 40.33
N ARG A 12 -27.68 31.55 41.29
CA ARG A 12 -27.07 30.24 41.08
C ARG A 12 -28.11 29.14 40.89
N GLN A 13 -29.17 29.13 41.70
CA GLN A 13 -30.21 28.11 41.62
C GLN A 13 -30.99 28.15 40.29
N SER A 14 -31.17 29.32 39.68
CA SER A 14 -31.87 29.45 38.39
C SER A 14 -31.01 29.02 37.20
N LEU A 15 -29.70 29.28 37.24
CA LEU A 15 -28.76 28.85 36.20
C LEU A 15 -28.61 27.33 36.14
N ASP A 16 -28.58 26.67 37.31
CA ASP A 16 -28.51 25.21 37.39
C ASP A 16 -29.77 24.54 36.82
N ALA A 17 -30.94 25.14 37.05
CA ALA A 17 -32.20 24.63 36.50
C ALA A 17 -32.26 24.74 34.96
N VAL A 18 -31.76 25.84 34.38
CA VAL A 18 -31.74 26.04 32.92
C VAL A 18 -30.74 25.09 32.24
N ALA A 19 -29.60 24.83 32.86
CA ALA A 19 -28.59 23.90 32.33
C ALA A 19 -29.11 22.45 32.29
N VAL A 20 -29.87 22.02 33.30
CA VAL A 20 -30.46 20.68 33.34
C VAL A 20 -31.52 20.50 32.25
N VAL A 21 -32.35 21.51 32.01
CA VAL A 21 -33.39 21.45 30.95
C VAL A 21 -32.79 21.43 29.54
N ALA A 22 -31.68 22.13 29.31
CA ALA A 22 -31.01 22.17 28.00
C ALA A 22 -30.43 20.81 27.55
N THR A 23 -30.10 19.93 28.49
CA THR A 23 -29.52 18.60 28.19
C THR A 23 -30.55 17.53 27.83
N LEU A 24 -31.84 17.75 28.11
CA LEU A 24 -32.90 16.75 27.92
C LEU A 24 -33.67 16.91 26.59
N VAL A 25 -33.42 17.97 25.81
CA VAL A 25 -34.26 18.36 24.66
C VAL A 25 -33.60 18.10 23.29
N THR A 26 -32.36 17.60 23.20
CA THR A 26 -31.73 17.30 21.90
C THR A 26 -31.71 15.79 21.59
N PRO A 27 -32.51 15.29 20.62
CA PRO A 27 -32.47 13.89 20.19
C PRO A 27 -31.26 13.66 19.26
N ALA A 28 -30.05 13.72 19.83
CA ALA A 28 -28.80 13.67 19.07
C ALA A 28 -28.03 12.32 19.02
N PRO A 29 -28.62 11.11 19.16
CA PRO A 29 -27.82 9.91 18.84
C PRO A 29 -28.27 9.11 17.61
N MET A 30 -29.52 9.11 17.15
CA MET A 30 -29.93 8.07 16.19
C MET A 30 -29.40 8.25 14.76
N LEU A 31 -29.32 9.46 14.22
CA LEU A 31 -28.82 9.66 12.84
C LEU A 31 -27.30 9.49 12.72
N SER A 32 -26.54 9.82 13.76
CA SER A 32 -25.06 9.71 13.80
C SER A 32 -24.59 8.26 13.58
N TRP A 33 -25.26 7.30 14.22
CA TRP A 33 -24.89 5.89 14.12
C TRP A 33 -25.11 5.33 12.71
N PHE A 34 -26.17 5.72 12.00
CA PHE A 34 -26.39 5.26 10.62
C PHE A 34 -25.35 5.84 9.65
N TYR A 35 -24.94 7.10 9.80
CA TYR A 35 -23.88 7.70 8.99
C TYR A 35 -22.52 7.07 9.27
N LEU A 36 -22.17 6.84 10.54
CA LEU A 36 -20.91 6.18 10.91
C LEU A 36 -20.87 4.71 10.48
N PHE A 37 -22.00 4.00 10.52
CA PHE A 37 -22.10 2.62 10.07
C PHE A 37 -22.01 2.51 8.55
N SER A 38 -22.66 3.44 7.82
CA SER A 38 -22.60 3.55 6.36
C SER A 38 -21.20 3.87 5.85
N LEU A 39 -20.52 4.86 6.46
CA LEU A 39 -19.16 5.27 6.08
C LEU A 39 -18.12 4.17 6.36
N ARG A 40 -18.30 3.41 7.42
CA ARG A 40 -17.41 2.28 7.77
C ARG A 40 -17.59 1.08 6.84
N SER A 41 -18.81 0.83 6.38
CA SER A 41 -19.14 -0.24 5.42
C SER A 41 -18.67 0.08 3.99
N PHE A 42 -18.71 1.36 3.61
CA PHE A 42 -18.21 1.84 2.32
C PHE A 42 -16.66 1.82 2.27
N SER A 43 -16.01 2.21 3.36
CA SER A 43 -14.54 2.19 3.50
C SER A 43 -13.95 0.77 3.46
N MET A 44 -14.62 -0.21 4.06
CA MET A 44 -14.20 -1.63 4.01
C MET A 44 -14.27 -2.23 2.60
N SER A 45 -15.27 -1.83 1.81
CA SER A 45 -15.49 -2.36 0.45
C SER A 45 -14.46 -1.83 -0.55
N LEU A 46 -14.05 -0.57 -0.39
CA LEU A 46 -13.01 0.04 -1.23
C LEU A 46 -11.63 -0.55 -0.94
N GLY A 47 -11.29 -0.77 0.34
CA GLY A 47 -10.01 -1.36 0.73
C GLY A 47 -9.84 -2.81 0.25
N PHE A 48 -10.92 -3.60 0.26
CA PHE A 48 -10.90 -4.97 -0.28
C PHE A 48 -10.67 -4.99 -1.79
N PHE A 49 -11.34 -4.09 -2.52
CA PHE A 49 -11.19 -4.00 -3.98
C PHE A 49 -9.77 -3.53 -4.38
N THR A 50 -9.24 -2.52 -3.68
CA THR A 50 -7.85 -2.08 -3.87
C THR A 50 -6.85 -3.19 -3.53
N GLY A 51 -7.06 -3.91 -2.42
CA GLY A 51 -6.21 -5.03 -2.03
C GLY A 51 -6.21 -6.16 -3.07
N LEU A 52 -7.38 -6.52 -3.60
CA LEU A 52 -7.52 -7.53 -4.66
C LEU A 52 -6.76 -7.09 -5.93
N VAL A 53 -6.92 -5.83 -6.35
CA VAL A 53 -6.22 -5.29 -7.53
C VAL A 53 -4.70 -5.33 -7.33
N CYS A 54 -4.19 -4.97 -6.15
CA CYS A 54 -2.75 -5.05 -5.85
C CYS A 54 -2.21 -6.48 -5.94
N VAL A 55 -2.95 -7.48 -5.44
CA VAL A 55 -2.55 -8.90 -5.53
C VAL A 55 -2.52 -9.38 -6.98
N VAL A 56 -3.50 -9.00 -7.79
CA VAL A 56 -3.54 -9.35 -9.22
C VAL A 56 -2.37 -8.72 -9.98
N LEU A 57 -2.03 -7.46 -9.69
CA LEU A 57 -0.92 -6.76 -10.35
C LEU A 57 0.45 -7.34 -9.98
N MET A 58 0.63 -7.84 -8.76
CA MET A 58 1.88 -8.49 -8.34
C MET A 58 2.08 -9.88 -8.96
N SER A 59 1.06 -10.44 -9.62
CA SER A 59 1.12 -11.78 -10.22
C SER A 59 1.80 -11.81 -11.60
N PHE A 60 2.18 -10.65 -12.16
CA PHE A 60 2.94 -10.60 -13.40
C PHE A 60 4.37 -11.09 -13.18
N THR A 61 4.64 -12.32 -13.57
CA THR A 61 5.99 -12.88 -13.62
C THR A 61 6.64 -12.49 -14.95
N ALA A 62 7.91 -12.10 -14.90
CA ALA A 62 8.70 -11.95 -16.12
C ALA A 62 8.96 -13.34 -16.70
N GLN A 63 8.51 -13.58 -17.93
CA GLN A 63 8.79 -14.81 -18.66
C GLN A 63 10.14 -14.67 -19.37
N ALA A 64 11.22 -15.09 -18.71
CA ALA A 64 12.51 -15.30 -19.36
C ALA A 64 12.51 -16.65 -20.08
N LYS A 65 13.24 -16.76 -21.20
CA LYS A 65 13.46 -18.05 -21.87
C LYS A 65 14.75 -18.67 -21.38
N ASP A 66 14.75 -19.99 -21.26
CA ASP A 66 15.95 -20.76 -20.92
C ASP A 66 17.04 -20.66 -22.00
N TRP A 67 18.28 -20.81 -21.57
CA TRP A 67 19.47 -20.94 -22.44
C TRP A 67 20.28 -22.16 -21.97
N THR A 68 19.72 -23.35 -22.18
CA THR A 68 20.19 -24.60 -21.55
C THR A 68 21.51 -25.14 -22.11
N GLN A 69 22.08 -24.53 -23.15
CA GLN A 69 23.31 -25.01 -23.79
C GLN A 69 24.10 -23.87 -24.44
N TRP A 70 25.34 -24.18 -24.83
CA TRP A 70 26.31 -23.17 -25.29
C TRP A 70 25.88 -22.37 -26.53
N ARG A 71 24.99 -22.91 -27.39
CA ARG A 71 24.41 -22.20 -28.55
C ARG A 71 22.98 -21.71 -28.38
N GLY A 72 22.44 -21.78 -27.17
CA GLY A 72 21.06 -21.46 -26.87
C GLY A 72 20.06 -22.51 -27.38
N PRO A 73 18.76 -22.30 -27.17
CA PRO A 73 17.72 -23.29 -27.43
C PRO A 73 17.69 -23.82 -28.88
N ASN A 74 18.04 -22.96 -29.84
CA ASN A 74 17.98 -23.27 -31.28
C ASN A 74 19.33 -23.69 -31.88
N HIS A 75 20.38 -23.84 -31.07
CA HIS A 75 21.72 -24.22 -31.53
C HIS A 75 22.39 -23.22 -32.49
N THR A 76 21.99 -21.94 -32.48
CA THR A 76 22.47 -20.93 -33.45
C THR A 76 23.35 -19.82 -32.89
N ASN A 77 23.44 -19.63 -31.57
CA ASN A 77 24.04 -18.42 -30.95
C ASN A 77 23.36 -17.10 -31.35
N VAL A 78 22.08 -17.14 -31.74
CA VAL A 78 21.35 -15.94 -32.17
C VAL A 78 20.27 -15.62 -31.13
N ALA A 79 20.25 -14.37 -30.69
CA ALA A 79 19.16 -13.83 -29.88
C ALA A 79 17.87 -13.76 -30.71
N GLU A 80 16.73 -13.92 -30.05
CA GLU A 80 15.43 -13.88 -30.73
C GLU A 80 15.13 -12.48 -31.27
N ALA A 81 14.37 -12.40 -32.37
CA ALA A 81 14.00 -11.13 -32.96
C ALA A 81 13.21 -10.26 -31.94
N GLY A 82 13.54 -8.97 -31.88
CA GLY A 82 12.89 -8.00 -30.98
C GLY A 82 13.46 -7.97 -29.56
N GLN A 83 14.48 -8.77 -29.24
CA GLN A 83 15.20 -8.64 -27.97
C GLN A 83 16.14 -7.42 -27.99
N GLY A 84 15.96 -6.52 -27.01
CA GLY A 84 16.86 -5.38 -26.79
C GLY A 84 18.17 -5.82 -26.16
N VAL A 85 19.08 -6.38 -26.97
CA VAL A 85 20.41 -6.78 -26.50
C VAL A 85 21.37 -5.58 -26.46
N PRO A 86 22.17 -5.40 -25.39
CA PRO A 86 23.15 -4.31 -25.35
C PRO A 86 24.25 -4.50 -26.40
N ALA A 87 24.51 -3.48 -27.21
CA ALA A 87 25.55 -3.49 -28.23
C ALA A 87 26.95 -3.10 -27.71
N GLU A 88 27.02 -2.48 -26.54
CA GLU A 88 28.26 -1.99 -25.93
C GLU A 88 28.43 -2.55 -24.52
N TRP A 89 29.65 -2.88 -24.13
CA TRP A 89 29.95 -3.50 -22.84
C TRP A 89 31.24 -2.93 -22.25
N SER A 90 31.29 -2.75 -20.93
CA SER A 90 32.52 -2.44 -20.19
C SER A 90 32.44 -3.03 -18.77
N GLU A 91 33.51 -2.88 -17.98
CA GLU A 91 33.53 -3.30 -16.56
C GLU A 91 32.41 -2.67 -15.71
N THR A 92 31.81 -1.57 -16.16
CA THR A 92 30.75 -0.85 -15.43
C THR A 92 29.48 -0.62 -16.26
N LYS A 93 29.53 -0.85 -17.58
CA LYS A 93 28.41 -0.58 -18.49
C LYS A 93 27.71 -1.87 -18.88
N ASN A 94 26.39 -1.87 -18.75
CA ASN A 94 25.51 -2.99 -19.10
C ASN A 94 25.78 -4.29 -18.32
N VAL A 95 26.56 -4.25 -17.23
CA VAL A 95 26.81 -5.38 -16.33
C VAL A 95 25.87 -5.30 -15.13
N ILE A 96 25.00 -6.30 -14.97
CA ILE A 96 24.06 -6.40 -13.83
C ILE A 96 24.75 -7.05 -12.63
N TRP A 97 25.58 -8.06 -12.88
CA TRP A 97 26.30 -8.81 -11.86
C TRP A 97 27.57 -9.41 -12.45
N LYS A 98 28.54 -9.71 -11.59
CA LYS A 98 29.76 -10.44 -11.93
C LYS A 98 30.17 -11.33 -10.76
N VAL A 99 30.82 -12.44 -11.06
CA VAL A 99 31.31 -13.39 -10.07
C VAL A 99 32.66 -13.95 -10.52
N ASP A 100 33.57 -14.12 -9.58
CA ASP A 100 34.86 -14.74 -9.86
C ASP A 100 34.69 -16.24 -10.04
N VAL A 101 35.19 -16.77 -11.16
CA VAL A 101 35.17 -18.21 -11.45
C VAL A 101 36.54 -18.80 -11.08
N PRO A 102 36.62 -19.74 -10.13
CA PRO A 102 37.90 -20.30 -9.70
C PRO A 102 38.53 -21.18 -10.80
N GLY A 103 39.84 -21.04 -10.98
CA GLY A 103 40.62 -21.84 -11.93
C GLY A 103 40.69 -21.24 -13.34
N ARG A 104 41.09 -22.08 -14.32
CA ARG A 104 41.10 -21.73 -15.75
C ARG A 104 40.05 -22.59 -16.45
N GLY A 105 39.12 -21.96 -17.16
CA GLY A 105 38.08 -22.67 -17.91
C GLY A 105 37.65 -21.89 -19.15
N HIS A 106 37.21 -22.63 -20.17
CA HIS A 106 36.68 -22.11 -21.43
C HIS A 106 35.18 -22.43 -21.58
N ALA A 107 34.47 -22.59 -20.46
CA ALA A 107 33.06 -22.91 -20.45
C ALA A 107 32.21 -21.66 -20.72
N SER A 108 31.08 -21.86 -21.40
CA SER A 108 30.03 -20.85 -21.52
C SER A 108 28.97 -21.07 -20.44
N PRO A 109 28.39 -20.02 -19.85
CA PRO A 109 27.28 -20.17 -18.93
C PRO A 109 26.06 -20.74 -19.65
N VAL A 110 25.27 -21.52 -18.93
CA VAL A 110 23.91 -21.94 -19.31
C VAL A 110 22.94 -21.39 -18.28
N ILE A 111 21.73 -21.03 -18.73
CA ILE A 111 20.69 -20.45 -17.89
C ILE A 111 19.45 -21.32 -17.98
N THR A 112 18.82 -21.61 -16.84
CA THR A 112 17.54 -22.33 -16.74
C THR A 112 16.78 -21.78 -15.54
N GLY A 113 15.52 -21.36 -15.69
CA GLY A 113 14.74 -20.77 -14.59
C GLY A 113 13.38 -20.21 -14.95
#